data_AF-A0A958EJV6-F1
#
_entry.id   AF-A0A958EJV6-F1
#
_cell.length_a   1.000
_cell.length_b   1.000
_cell.length_c   1.000
_cell.angle_alpha   90.00
_cell.angle_beta   90.00
_cell.angle_gamma   90.00
#
_symmetry.space_group_name_H-M   'P 1'
#
loop_
_entity.id
_entity.type
_entity.pdbx_description
1 polymer ?
#
loop_
_entity_poly.entity_id
_entity_poly.type
_entity_poly.pdbx_seq_one_letter_code
_entity_poly.pdbx_strand_id
1 'polypeptide(L)'
;MNILFLDRDGTLIREPEDYQVDSLEKLEILPGLISSLLKLNSRFRFVMITNQDGLGTDSFPLPDFEIVQEKLLRLLANEAIYFDAILVCPHGPEDHC
;
A
#
# COMPACT_ATOMS: atom_id res chain seq x y z
N MET A 1 22.94 -1.40 5.90
CA MET A 1 21.73 -1.88 5.20
C MET A 1 20.82 -0.67 5.02
N ASN A 2 20.38 -0.37 3.80
CA ASN A 2 19.53 0.80 3.55
C ASN A 2 18.09 0.35 3.42
N ILE A 3 17.18 1.06 4.08
CA ILE A 3 15.74 0.78 4.06
C ILE A 3 15.05 1.97 3.42
N LEU A 4 14.09 1.71 2.53
CA LEU A 4 13.21 2.71 1.96
C LEU A 4 11.80 2.47 2.51
N PHE A 5 11.31 3.42 3.29
CA PHE A 5 9.94 3.44 3.76
C PHE A 5 9.07 4.10 2.69
N LEU A 6 8.07 3.37 2.22
CA LEU A 6 7.21 3.78 1.13
C LEU A 6 5.78 3.86 1.65
N ASP A 7 5.16 5.00 1.40
CA ASP A 7 3.71 5.12 1.51
C ASP A 7 3.01 4.25 0.45
N ARG A 8 1.72 3.92 0.65
CA ARG A 8 0.94 3.08 -0.27
C ARG A 8 0.09 3.91 -1.23
N ASP A 9 -0.83 4.70 -0.70
CA ASP A 9 -1.84 5.41 -1.48
C ASP A 9 -1.26 6.75 -1.93
N GLY A 10 -1.37 7.08 -3.22
CA GLY A 10 -0.70 8.24 -3.82
C GLY A 10 0.81 8.03 -4.11
N THR A 11 1.39 6.91 -3.68
CA THR A 11 2.82 6.58 -3.89
C THR A 11 3.03 5.29 -4.69
N LEU A 12 2.39 4.18 -4.32
CA LEU A 12 2.41 2.93 -5.08
C LEU A 12 1.19 2.85 -6.00
N ILE A 13 0.03 3.20 -5.46
CA ILE A 13 -1.24 3.16 -6.16
C ILE A 13 -1.87 4.55 -6.19
N ARG A 14 -2.80 4.79 -7.11
CA ARG A 14 -3.57 6.03 -7.13
C ARG A 14 -4.42 6.10 -5.86
N GLU A 15 -4.37 7.27 -5.21
CA GLU A 15 -5.31 7.61 -4.14
C GLU A 15 -6.63 8.10 -4.78
N PRO A 16 -7.77 7.50 -4.43
CA PRO A 16 -9.09 7.93 -4.90
C PRO A 16 -9.58 9.17 -4.13
N GLU A 17 -10.63 9.84 -4.63
CA GLU A 17 -11.19 11.03 -3.98
C GLU A 17 -11.75 10.77 -2.58
N ASP A 18 -12.19 9.54 -2.30
CA ASP A 18 -12.67 9.11 -0.99
C ASP A 18 -11.56 8.53 -0.09
N TYR A 19 -10.31 8.59 -0.54
CA TYR A 19 -9.11 8.15 0.20
C TYR A 19 -9.10 6.66 0.59
N GLN A 20 -10.00 5.84 0.04
CA GLN A 20 -10.12 4.42 0.38
C GLN A 20 -10.04 3.53 -0.86
N VAL A 21 -8.97 2.75 -0.96
CA VAL A 21 -8.84 1.70 -1.97
C VAL A 21 -9.39 0.39 -1.40
N ASP A 22 -10.71 0.29 -1.39
CA ASP A 22 -11.53 -0.79 -0.80
C ASP A 22 -12.00 -1.84 -1.82
N SER A 23 -11.64 -1.67 -3.08
CA SER A 23 -12.12 -2.50 -4.18
C SER A 23 -11.09 -2.60 -5.29
N LEU A 24 -11.12 -3.72 -6.03
CA LEU A 24 -10.17 -3.97 -7.13
C LEU A 24 -10.34 -2.98 -8.30
N GLU A 25 -11.50 -2.36 -8.44
CA GLU A 25 -11.76 -1.34 -9.46
C GLU A 25 -11.03 -0.03 -9.17
N LYS A 26 -10.78 0.28 -7.90
CA LYS A 26 -9.98 1.44 -7.47
C LYS A 26 -8.47 1.18 -7.51
N LEU A 27 -8.04 -0.07 -7.67
CA LEU A 27 -6.62 -0.43 -7.67
C LEU A 27 -5.94 -0.05 -8.99
N GLU A 28 -5.27 1.10 -9.01
CA GLU A 28 -4.47 1.57 -10.15
C GLU A 28 -3.00 1.78 -9.74
N ILE A 29 -2.06 1.04 -10.34
CA ILE A 29 -0.62 1.23 -10.14
C ILE A 29 -0.17 2.54 -10.80
N LEU A 30 0.60 3.37 -10.09
CA LEU A 30 1.10 4.61 -10.65
C LEU A 30 2.09 4.37 -11.82
N PRO A 31 2.04 5.20 -12.89
CA PRO A 31 2.93 5.05 -14.05
C PRO A 31 4.41 5.06 -13.66
N GLY A 32 5.15 4.06 -14.14
CA GLY A 32 6.59 3.95 -13.92
C GLY A 32 7.00 3.38 -12.55
N LEU A 33 6.05 3.08 -11.64
CA LEU A 33 6.34 2.53 -10.31
C LEU A 33 7.26 1.31 -10.38
N ILE A 34 6.85 0.28 -11.13
CA ILE A 34 7.57 -1.00 -11.23
C ILE A 34 9.02 -0.76 -11.66
N SER A 35 9.22 0.04 -12.71
CA SER A 35 10.57 0.35 -13.20
C SER A 35 11.43 1.09 -12.19
N SER A 36 10.83 1.94 -11.35
CA SER A 36 11.52 2.67 -10.29
C SER A 36 11.90 1.75 -9.14
N LEU A 37 10.97 0.92 -8.68
CA LEU A 37 11.22 -0.05 -7.61
C LEU A 37 12.30 -1.07 -8.03
N LEU A 38 12.27 -1.59 -9.26
CA LEU A 38 13.30 -2.49 -9.77
C LEU A 38 14.71 -1.88 -9.73
N LYS A 39 14.85 -0.60 -10.08
CA LYS A 39 16.14 0.12 -9.99
C LYS A 39 16.63 0.25 -8.54
N LEU A 40 15.70 0.41 -7.59
CA LEU A 40 16.00 0.58 -6.17
C LEU A 40 16.20 -0.74 -5.43
N ASN A 41 15.63 -1.85 -5.92
CA ASN A 41 15.60 -3.17 -5.27
C ASN A 41 17.01 -3.75 -5.01
N SER A 42 18.01 -3.35 -5.81
CA SER A 42 19.41 -3.76 -5.61
C SER A 42 20.14 -3.00 -4.49
N ARG A 43 19.57 -1.88 -4.02
CA ARG A 43 20.23 -0.93 -3.10
C ARG A 43 19.48 -0.76 -1.78
N PHE A 44 18.20 -1.08 -1.76
CA PHE A 44 17.30 -0.86 -0.63
C PHE A 44 16.46 -2.10 -0.37
N ARG A 45 16.12 -2.32 0.90
CA ARG A 45 14.99 -3.16 1.26
C ARG A 45 13.77 -2.26 1.48
N PHE A 46 12.59 -2.75 1.11
CA PHE A 46 11.37 -1.95 1.16
C PHE A 46 10.55 -2.26 2.40
N VAL A 47 10.03 -1.21 3.03
CA VAL A 47 9.01 -1.30 4.08
C VAL A 47 7.84 -0.42 3.63
N MET A 48 6.63 -0.97 3.67
CA MET A 48 5.41 -0.21 3.38
C MET A 48 4.91 0.36 4.70
N ILE A 49 4.59 1.65 4.71
CA ILE A 49 3.93 2.33 5.83
C ILE A 49 2.68 3.00 5.29
N THR A 50 1.52 2.86 5.93
CA THR A 50 0.30 3.48 5.41
C THR A 50 -0.71 3.73 6.52
N ASN A 51 -1.39 4.87 6.43
CA ASN A 51 -2.59 5.16 7.21
C ASN A 51 -3.80 4.68 6.42
N GLN A 52 -4.69 3.97 7.09
CA GLN A 52 -5.91 3.39 6.53
C GLN A 52 -7.05 3.74 7.47
N ASP A 53 -7.42 5.02 7.44
CA ASP A 53 -8.33 5.64 8.39
C ASP A 53 -9.67 4.89 8.45
N GLY A 54 -9.99 4.36 9.64
CA GLY A 54 -11.23 3.62 9.86
C GLY A 54 -11.19 2.17 9.37
N LEU A 55 -10.02 1.62 9.05
CA LEU A 55 -9.88 0.21 8.69
C LEU A 55 -10.40 -0.71 9.81
N GLY A 56 -11.34 -1.58 9.47
CA GLY A 56 -12.02 -2.48 10.39
C GLY A 56 -13.36 -1.96 10.91
N THR A 57 -13.78 -0.76 10.50
CA THR A 57 -15.14 -0.22 10.75
C THR A 57 -16.13 -0.69 9.68
N ASP A 58 -17.42 -0.44 9.91
CA ASP A 58 -18.46 -0.73 8.92
C ASP A 58 -18.29 0.07 7.62
N SER A 59 -17.66 1.25 7.67
CA SER A 59 -17.39 2.09 6.49
C SER A 59 -16.14 1.66 5.73
N PHE A 60 -15.20 0.97 6.37
CA PHE A 60 -14.01 0.44 5.70
C PHE A 60 -13.66 -0.96 6.25
N PRO A 61 -14.41 -2.00 5.84
CA PRO A 61 -14.22 -3.35 6.35
C PRO A 61 -12.84 -3.91 6.03
N LEU A 62 -12.27 -4.67 6.98
CA LEU A 62 -10.97 -5.34 6.79
C LEU A 62 -10.91 -6.21 5.52
N PRO A 63 -11.93 -7.02 5.16
CA PRO A 63 -11.88 -7.85 3.95
C PRO A 63 -11.73 -7.04 2.64
N ASP A 64 -12.31 -5.84 2.60
CA ASP A 64 -12.29 -4.96 1.43
C ASP A 64 -10.89 -4.35 1.23
N PHE A 65 -10.20 -4.04 2.32
CA PHE A 65 -8.77 -3.72 2.29
C PHE A 65 -7.89 -4.92 1.90
N GLU A 66 -8.13 -6.09 2.51
CA GLU A 66 -7.30 -7.28 2.34
C GLU A 66 -7.25 -7.74 0.88
N ILE A 67 -8.40 -7.75 0.18
CA ILE A 67 -8.45 -8.18 -1.21
C ILE A 67 -7.60 -7.30 -2.14
N VAL A 68 -7.60 -5.98 -1.88
CA VAL A 68 -6.78 -5.01 -2.62
C VAL A 68 -5.31 -5.17 -2.26
N GLN A 69 -4.99 -5.26 -0.97
CA GLN A 69 -3.63 -5.43 -0.47
C GLN A 69 -2.99 -6.70 -1.02
N GLU A 70 -3.70 -7.83 -1.00
CA GLU A 70 -3.22 -9.10 -1.56
C GLU A 70 -2.96 -9.00 -3.06
N LYS A 71 -3.88 -8.36 -3.81
CA LYS A 71 -3.72 -8.18 -5.25
C LYS A 71 -2.48 -7.33 -5.57
N LEU A 72 -2.29 -6.23 -4.85
CA LEU A 72 -1.13 -5.35 -4.99
C LEU A 72 0.18 -6.12 -4.73
N LEU A 73 0.25 -6.86 -3.62
CA LEU A 73 1.45 -7.63 -3.27
C LEU A 73 1.74 -8.74 -4.29
N ARG A 74 0.72 -9.43 -4.80
CA ARG A 74 0.90 -10.44 -5.86
C ARG A 74 1.42 -9.81 -7.17
N LEU A 75 0.89 -8.65 -7.56
CA LEU A 75 1.36 -7.92 -8.75
C LEU A 75 2.84 -7.54 -8.61
N LEU A 76 3.25 -7.03 -7.45
CA LEU A 76 4.64 -6.63 -7.19
C LEU A 76 5.57 -7.83 -7.07
N ALA A 77 5.13 -8.92 -6.42
CA ALA A 77 5.91 -10.15 -6.31
C ALA A 77 6.18 -10.82 -7.67
N ASN A 78 5.23 -10.74 -8.61
CA ASN A 78 5.44 -11.23 -9.99
C ASN A 78 6.59 -10.50 -10.70
N GLU A 79 6.88 -9.27 -10.30
CA GLU A 79 7.99 -8.45 -10.79
C GLU A 79 9.24 -8.57 -9.88
N ALA A 80 9.26 -9.55 -8.97
CA ALA A 80 10.32 -9.75 -7.98
C ALA A 80 10.56 -8.55 -7.03
N ILE A 81 9.52 -7.78 -6.75
CA ILE A 81 9.52 -6.70 -5.76
C ILE A 81 8.86 -7.20 -4.47
N TYR A 82 9.59 -7.11 -3.35
CA TYR A 82 9.14 -7.61 -2.06
C TYR A 82 9.25 -6.54 -0.99
N PHE A 83 8.35 -6.58 -0.02
CA PHE A 83 8.38 -5.74 1.18
C PHE A 83 8.74 -6.61 2.38
N ASP A 84 9.71 -6.15 3.16
CA ASP A 84 10.14 -6.83 4.40
C ASP A 84 9.09 -6.74 5.50
N ALA A 85 8.37 -5.62 5.52
CA ALA A 85 7.32 -5.32 6.46
C ALA A 85 6.29 -4.40 5.82
N ILE A 86 5.06 -4.54 6.28
CA ILE A 86 3.92 -3.69 5.91
C ILE A 86 3.32 -3.25 7.24
N LEU A 87 3.39 -1.96 7.51
CA LEU A 87 2.95 -1.34 8.75
C LEU A 87 1.73 -0.49 8.43
N VAL A 88 0.58 -0.86 9.00
CA VAL A 88 -0.71 -0.23 8.74
C VAL A 88 -1.21 0.41 10.03
N CYS A 89 -1.51 1.71 9.99
CA CYS A 89 -2.26 2.37 11.04
C CYS A 89 -3.75 2.34 10.65
N PRO A 90 -4.62 1.63 11.40
CA PRO A 90 -6.06 1.57 11.08
C PRO A 90 -6.87 2.74 11.68
N HIS A 91 -6.23 3.55 12.53
CA HIS A 91 -6.88 4.57 13.34
C HIS A 91 -7.22 5.81 12.51
N GLY A 92 -8.37 6.40 12.78
CA GLY A 92 -8.74 7.71 12.24
C GLY A 92 -8.11 8.87 13.04
N PRO A 93 -8.21 10.11 12.55
CA PRO A 93 -7.63 11.29 13.21
C PRO A 93 -8.12 11.53 14.65
N GLU A 94 -9.35 11.10 14.96
CA GLU A 94 -10.00 11.27 16.26
C GLU A 94 -9.58 10.22 17.29
N ASP A 95 -8.89 9.15 16.89
CA ASP A 95 -8.49 8.05 17.80
C ASP A 95 -7.26 8.41 18.67
N HIS A 96 -6.61 9.56 18.39
CA HIS A 96 -5.44 10.06 19.14
C HIS A 96 -4.32 9.01 19.34
N CYS A 97 -4.04 8.24 18.28
CA CYS A 97 -2.97 7.25 18.19
C CYS A 97 -1.55 7.85 18.23
#